data_AF-A0A0D6ZEY8-F1
#
_entry.id   AF-A0A0D6ZEY8-F1
#
_cell.length_a   1.000
_cell.length_b   1.000
_cell.length_c   1.000
_cell.angle_alpha   90.00
_cell.angle_beta   90.00
_cell.angle_gamma   90.00
#
_symmetry.space_group_name_H-M   'P 1'
#
loop_
_entity.id
_entity.type
_entity.pdbx_description
1 polymer ?
#
loop_
_entity_poly.entity_id
_entity_poly.type
_entity_poly.pdbx_seq_one_letter_code
_entity_poly.pdbx_strand_id
1 'polypeptide(L)'
;MDDVLIDKKGKGGFELLEGSNFLTLLDTKLTEELKEVGLVREFVRAVQTFRKELDLPVDLRVDLYVQTDSWLQTVSIKFDELVPKNLIINSVKVLK
;
A
#
# COMPACT_ATOMS: atom_id res chain seq x y z
N MET A 1 -34.56 28.05 -25.38
CA MET A 1 -33.69 27.00 -25.97
C MET A 1 -33.05 26.36 -24.76
N ASP A 2 -33.43 25.13 -24.44
CA ASP A 2 -33.00 24.49 -23.20
C ASP A 2 -31.67 23.80 -23.44
N ASP A 3 -30.64 24.20 -22.69
CA ASP A 3 -29.32 23.58 -22.74
C ASP A 3 -29.39 22.21 -22.05
N VAL A 4 -28.99 21.17 -22.78
CA VAL A 4 -28.93 19.79 -22.26
C VAL A 4 -27.50 19.50 -21.80
N LEU A 5 -27.32 19.31 -20.49
CA LEU A 5 -26.08 18.79 -19.90
C LEU A 5 -26.05 17.27 -20.04
N ILE A 6 -25.12 16.76 -20.86
CA ILE A 6 -24.86 15.33 -21.00
C ILE A 6 -23.66 14.98 -20.11
N ASP A 7 -23.91 14.21 -19.04
CA ASP A 7 -22.89 13.69 -18.13
C ASP A 7 -22.62 12.21 -18.43
N LYS A 8 -21.35 11.84 -18.62
CA LYS A 8 -20.93 10.44 -18.85
C LYS A 8 -20.51 9.84 -17.51
N LYS A 9 -21.22 8.82 -17.05
CA LYS A 9 -20.89 8.11 -15.81
C LYS A 9 -20.22 6.77 -16.08
N GLY A 10 -19.22 6.43 -15.27
CA GLY A 10 -18.64 5.09 -15.25
C GLY A 10 -19.69 4.04 -14.89
N LYS A 11 -19.62 2.86 -15.51
CA LYS A 11 -20.48 1.72 -15.16
C LYS A 11 -19.91 1.06 -13.90
N GLY A 12 -20.79 0.57 -13.02
CA GLY A 12 -20.48 0.14 -11.65
C GLY A 12 -19.11 -0.52 -11.45
N GLY A 13 -18.35 0.01 -10.48
CA GLY A 13 -16.96 -0.38 -10.20
C GLY A 13 -15.91 0.41 -10.95
N PHE A 14 -16.31 1.31 -11.88
CA PHE A 14 -15.40 2.21 -12.56
C PHE A 14 -15.80 3.67 -12.35
N GLU A 15 -14.80 4.50 -12.07
CA GLU A 15 -14.93 5.96 -12.05
C GLU A 15 -14.43 6.54 -13.38
N LEU A 16 -15.17 7.52 -13.91
CA LEU A 16 -14.87 8.16 -15.19
C LEU A 16 -14.58 9.63 -14.94
N LEU A 17 -13.41 10.09 -15.38
CA LEU A 17 -13.03 11.50 -15.34
C LEU A 17 -12.57 11.94 -16.73
N GLU A 18 -13.14 13.04 -17.22
CA GLU A 18 -12.77 13.67 -18.49
C GLU A 18 -12.02 14.98 -18.18
N GLY A 19 -10.81 15.13 -18.68
CA GLY A 19 -9.98 16.31 -18.43
C GLY A 19 -8.78 16.40 -19.35
N SER A 20 -8.36 17.62 -19.70
CA SER A 20 -7.16 17.90 -20.53
C SER A 20 -7.06 17.06 -21.80
N ASN A 21 -8.18 16.87 -22.52
CA ASN A 21 -8.33 16.06 -23.75
C ASN A 21 -8.16 14.53 -23.57
N PHE A 22 -8.17 14.02 -22.34
CA PHE A 22 -8.15 12.59 -22.07
C PHE A 22 -9.38 12.17 -21.26
N LEU A 23 -9.79 10.93 -21.49
CA LEU A 23 -10.81 10.25 -20.71
C LEU A 23 -10.12 9.16 -19.87
N THR A 24 -10.18 9.30 -18.56
CA THR A 24 -9.62 8.32 -17.61
C THR A 24 -10.73 7.46 -17.07
N LEU A 25 -10.58 6.15 -17.21
CA LEU A 25 -11.44 5.16 -16.58
C LEU A 25 -10.62 4.43 -15.50
N LEU A 26 -11.01 4.58 -14.24
CA LEU A 26 -10.35 3.94 -13.10
C LEU A 26 -11.21 2.80 -12.57
N ASP A 27 -10.67 1.58 -12.54
CA ASP A 27 -11.28 0.47 -11.80
C ASP A 27 -11.11 0.72 -10.29
N THR A 28 -12.22 0.87 -9.58
CA THR A 28 -12.24 1.10 -8.12
C THR A 28 -12.46 -0.19 -7.34
N LYS A 29 -12.56 -1.34 -8.01
CA LYS A 29 -12.71 -2.63 -7.35
C LYS A 29 -11.39 -3.06 -6.73
N LEU A 30 -11.36 -3.05 -5.40
CA LEU A 30 -10.21 -3.55 -4.66
C LEU A 30 -10.25 -5.10 -4.59
N THR A 31 -9.32 -5.74 -5.29
CA THR A 31 -9.12 -7.19 -5.21
C THR A 31 -8.42 -7.57 -3.90
N GLU A 32 -8.53 -8.84 -3.48
CA GLU A 32 -7.83 -9.32 -2.28
C GLU A 32 -6.30 -9.17 -2.40
N GLU A 33 -5.74 -9.40 -3.58
CA GLU A 33 -4.32 -9.18 -3.84
C GLU A 33 -3.92 -7.70 -3.64
N LEU A 34 -4.72 -6.75 -4.15
CA LEU A 34 -4.47 -5.33 -3.95
C LEU A 34 -4.56 -4.92 -2.48
N LYS A 35 -5.44 -5.55 -1.69
CA LYS A 35 -5.50 -5.36 -0.23
C LYS A 35 -4.22 -5.86 0.43
N GLU A 36 -3.78 -7.07 0.11
CA GLU A 36 -2.54 -7.66 0.65
C GLU A 36 -1.33 -6.76 0.35
N VAL A 37 -1.18 -6.29 -0.90
CA VAL A 37 -0.12 -5.36 -1.29
C VAL A 37 -0.21 -4.01 -0.55
N GLY A 38 -1.42 -3.47 -0.41
CA GLY A 38 -1.66 -2.22 0.32
C GLY A 38 -1.20 -2.30 1.77
N LEU A 39 -1.47 -3.42 2.44
CA LEU A 39 -1.06 -3.66 3.82
C LEU A 39 0.45 -3.78 3.99
N VAL A 40 1.14 -4.42 3.04
CA VAL A 40 2.61 -4.48 3.06
C VAL A 40 3.21 -3.07 2.95
N ARG A 41 2.65 -2.23 2.07
CA ARG A 41 3.09 -0.84 1.94
C ARG A 41 2.84 -0.05 3.23
N GLU A 42 1.70 -0.29 3.87
CA GLU A 42 1.37 0.30 5.16
C GLU A 42 2.35 -0.13 6.26
N PHE A 43 2.68 -1.42 6.32
CA PHE A 43 3.65 -1.96 7.25
C PHE A 43 5.04 -1.33 7.06
N VAL A 44 5.53 -1.25 5.82
CA VAL A 44 6.80 -0.57 5.50
C VAL A 44 6.75 0.89 5.94
N ARG A 45 5.64 1.59 5.71
CA ARG A 45 5.46 2.98 6.15
C ARG A 45 5.54 3.08 7.68
N ALA A 46 4.84 2.21 8.40
CA ALA A 46 4.84 2.18 9.87
C ALA A 46 6.25 1.98 10.43
N VAL A 47 7.01 1.02 9.87
CA VAL A 47 8.41 0.79 10.27
C VAL A 47 9.28 2.01 10.01
N GLN A 48 9.16 2.64 8.84
CA GLN A 48 9.93 3.84 8.50
C GLN A 48 9.57 5.05 9.36
N THR A 49 8.29 5.22 9.70
CA THR A 49 7.86 6.26 10.65
C THR A 49 8.46 6.01 12.03
N PHE A 50 8.38 4.77 12.53
CA PHE A 50 8.96 4.41 13.83
C PHE A 50 10.47 4.62 13.87
N ARG A 51 11.19 4.32 12.79
CA ARG A 51 12.63 4.63 12.68
C ARG A 51 12.93 6.13 12.83
N LYS A 52 12.08 6.99 12.27
CA LYS A 52 12.21 8.45 12.39
C LYS A 52 11.89 8.92 13.81
N GLU A 53 10.90 8.34 14.46
CA GLU A 53 10.56 8.66 15.85
C GLU A 53 11.71 8.31 16.82
N LEU A 54 12.46 7.26 16.52
CA LEU A 54 13.67 6.85 17.25
C LEU A 54 14.93 7.61 16.82
N ASP A 55 14.83 8.55 15.87
CA ASP A 55 15.95 9.30 15.29
C ASP A 55 17.12 8.41 14.81
N LEU A 56 16.78 7.26 14.23
CA LEU A 56 17.79 6.30 13.77
C LEU A 56 18.39 6.76 12.43
N PRO A 57 19.72 6.63 12.25
CA PRO A 57 20.35 6.89 10.95
C PRO A 57 19.72 6.06 9.83
N VAL A 58 19.57 6.65 8.64
CA VAL A 58 18.89 6.04 7.50
C VAL A 58 19.62 4.78 7.02
N ASP A 59 20.95 4.78 7.09
CA ASP A 59 21.85 3.71 6.69
C ASP A 59 22.06 2.63 7.77
N LEU A 60 21.57 2.87 9.00
CA LEU A 60 21.68 1.90 10.08
C LEU A 60 20.82 0.66 9.79
N ARG A 61 21.48 -0.49 9.69
CA ARG A 61 20.80 -1.79 9.64
C ARG A 61 20.30 -2.16 11.04
N VAL A 62 19.01 -2.49 11.13
CA VAL A 62 18.35 -2.82 12.40
C VAL A 62 17.72 -4.21 12.36
N ASP A 63 17.55 -4.81 13.53
CA ASP A 63 16.71 -6.00 13.71
C ASP A 63 15.28 -5.56 14.01
N LEU A 64 14.33 -6.03 13.21
CA LEU A 64 12.93 -5.70 13.36
C LEU A 64 12.19 -6.81 14.10
N TYR A 65 11.55 -6.46 15.20
CA TYR A 65 10.70 -7.36 15.98
C TYR A 65 9.24 -6.96 15.78
N VAL A 66 8.43 -7.89 15.30
CA VAL A 66 7.03 -7.63 14.95
C VAL A 66 6.14 -8.53 15.78
N GLN A 67 5.20 -7.94 16.52
CA GLN A 67 4.13 -8.66 17.17
C GLN A 67 2.83 -8.33 16.45
N THR A 68 2.17 -9.34 15.86
CA THR A 68 1.00 -9.13 15.03
C THR A 68 0.13 -10.38 14.94
N ASP A 69 -1.13 -10.20 14.55
CA ASP A 69 -2.09 -11.29 14.32
C ASP A 69 -1.68 -12.21 13.17
N SER A 70 -2.17 -13.46 13.23
CA SER A 70 -1.80 -14.57 12.33
C SER A 70 -1.91 -14.26 10.82
N TRP A 71 -2.85 -13.40 10.45
CA TRP A 71 -3.03 -12.99 9.05
C TRP A 71 -1.86 -12.14 8.54
N LEU A 72 -1.39 -11.17 9.32
CA LEU A 72 -0.23 -10.34 8.98
C LEU A 72 1.09 -11.15 9.03
N GLN A 73 1.15 -12.19 9.86
CA GLN A 73 2.26 -13.15 9.83
C GLN A 73 2.32 -13.87 8.47
N THR A 74 1.17 -14.25 7.93
CA THR A 74 1.06 -14.91 6.61
C THR A 74 1.45 -13.96 5.47
N VAL A 75 1.03 -12.70 5.55
CA VAL A 75 1.37 -11.67 4.56
C VAL A 75 2.87 -11.35 4.59
N SER A 76 3.51 -11.36 5.75
CA SER A 76 4.96 -11.11 5.88
C SER A 76 5.81 -12.16 5.13
N ILE A 77 5.34 -13.42 5.06
CA ILE A 77 6.02 -14.51 4.33
C ILE A 77 5.81 -14.37 2.82
N LYS A 78 4.64 -13.89 2.37
CA LYS A 78 4.30 -13.78 0.94
C LYS A 78 5.08 -12.70 0.18
N PHE A 79 5.57 -11.66 0.87
CA PHE A 79 6.14 -10.47 0.23
C PHE A 79 7.60 -10.22 0.63
N ASP A 80 8.36 -11.30 0.71
CA ASP A 80 9.79 -11.34 1.05
C ASP A 80 10.66 -10.45 0.14
N GLU A 81 10.17 -10.04 -1.04
CA GLU A 81 10.87 -9.11 -1.94
C GLU A 81 10.61 -7.62 -1.66
N LEU A 82 9.43 -7.26 -1.12
CA LEU A 82 9.05 -5.84 -0.94
C LEU A 82 9.64 -5.24 0.33
N VAL A 83 9.78 -6.05 1.39
CA VAL A 83 10.30 -5.59 2.68
C VAL A 83 11.79 -5.24 2.58
N PRO A 84 12.68 -6.11 2.05
CA PRO A 84 14.11 -5.80 1.95
C PRO A 84 14.43 -4.69 0.94
N LYS A 85 13.57 -4.53 -0.09
CA LYS A 85 13.74 -3.48 -1.09
C LYS A 85 13.49 -2.08 -0.52
N ASN A 86 12.66 -1.96 0.52
CA ASN A 86 12.24 -0.67 1.08
C ASN A 86 12.74 -0.42 2.52
N LEU A 87 13.32 -1.43 3.19
CA LEU A 87 13.83 -1.34 4.55
C LEU A 87 15.28 -1.84 4.64
N ILE A 88 16.14 -1.08 5.33
CA ILE A 88 17.52 -1.48 5.61
C ILE A 88 17.54 -2.23 6.95
N ILE A 89 17.38 -3.55 6.89
CA ILE A 89 17.24 -4.44 8.04
C ILE A 89 18.15 -5.67 7.93
N ASN A 90 18.57 -6.21 9.07
CA ASN A 90 19.34 -7.46 9.13
C ASN A 90 18.41 -8.68 9.19
N SER A 91 17.34 -8.58 9.98
CA SER A 91 16.37 -9.66 10.16
C SER A 91 15.00 -9.12 10.56
N VAL A 92 13.95 -9.87 10.21
CA VAL A 92 12.58 -9.69 10.72
C VAL A 92 12.25 -10.89 11.60
N LYS A 93 11.90 -10.64 12.86
CA LYS A 93 11.49 -11.66 13.82
C LYS A 93 10.04 -11.42 14.23
N VAL A 94 9.19 -12.39 13.92
CA VAL A 94 7.81 -12.39 14.38
C VAL A 94 7.77 -12.96 15.79
N LEU A 95 7.32 -12.15 16.75
CA LEU A 95 7.09 -12.56 18.12
C LEU A 95 5.74 -13.29 18.20
N LYS A 96 5.72 -14.43 18.89
CA LYS A 96 4.50 -15.21 19.16
C LYS A 96 3.69 -14.58 20.27
#